data_AF-A0A556SUA2-F1
#
_entry.id   AF-A0A556SUA2-F1
#
_cell.length_a   1.000
_cell.length_b   1.000
_cell.length_c   1.000
_cell.angle_alpha   90.00
_cell.angle_beta   90.00
_cell.angle_gamma   90.00
#
_symmetry.space_group_name_H-M   'P 1'
#
loop_
_entity.id
_entity.type
_entity.pdbx_description
1 polymer ?
#
loop_
_entity_poly.entity_id
_entity_poly.type
_entity_poly.pdbx_seq_one_letter_code
_entity_poly.pdbx_strand_id
1 'polypeptide(L)' 'MELFDFIVEQISELTDVNSEEITRETPLAELDLVSLDYVSIEVALKKKYGVPINMENLGQKNINTLGDFIDYVSQALKS' A
#
# COMPACT_ATOMS: atom_id res chain seq x y z
N MET A 1 -1.60 -9.46 -12.63
CA MET A 1 -1.61 -9.28 -11.17
C MET A 1 -2.28 -7.96 -10.90
N GLU A 2 -3.36 -7.98 -10.11
CA GLU A 2 -4.09 -6.77 -9.76
C GLU A 2 -3.26 -5.88 -8.83
N LEU A 3 -3.62 -4.60 -8.73
CA LEU A 3 -2.97 -3.66 -7.81
C LEU A 3 -3.08 -4.15 -6.36
N PHE A 4 -4.25 -4.67 -5.98
CA PHE A 4 -4.50 -5.22 -4.66
C PHE A 4 -3.50 -6.34 -4.33
N ASP A 5 -3.44 -7.38 -5.15
CA ASP A 5 -2.54 -8.52 -4.96
C ASP A 5 -1.08 -8.09 -4.82
N PHE A 6 -0.65 -7.13 -5.66
CA PHE A 6 0.71 -6.62 -5.60
C PHE A 6 1.02 -5.91 -4.27
N ILE A 7 0.13 -5.04 -3.81
CA ILE A 7 0.35 -4.32 -2.56
C ILE A 7 0.33 -5.30 -1.38
N VAL A 8 -0.61 -6.25 -1.38
CA VAL A 8 -0.68 -7.31 -0.36
C VAL A 8 0.62 -8.10 -0.31
N GLU A 9 1.13 -8.52 -1.48
CA GLU A 9 2.42 -9.22 -1.58
C GLU A 9 3.56 -8.36 -1.02
N GLN A 10 3.65 -7.07 -1.38
CA GLN A 10 4.70 -6.20 -0.83
C GLN A 10 4.58 -6.03 0.69
N ILE A 11 3.36 -5.91 1.22
CA ILE A 11 3.16 -5.77 2.66
C ILE A 11 3.57 -7.07 3.37
N SER A 12 3.15 -8.24 2.88
CA SER A 12 3.54 -9.54 3.44
C SER A 12 5.03 -9.89 3.26
N GLU A 13 5.73 -9.26 2.32
CA GLU A 13 7.19 -9.39 2.19
C GLU A 13 7.94 -8.49 3.18
N LEU A 14 7.38 -7.33 3.50
CA LEU A 14 7.97 -6.33 4.40
C LEU A 14 7.61 -6.58 5.88
N THR A 15 6.53 -7.29 6.12
CA THR A 15 5.95 -7.53 7.44
C THR A 15 5.73 -9.04 7.64
N ASP A 16 5.54 -9.48 8.88
CA ASP A 16 5.19 -10.88 9.17
C ASP A 16 3.69 -11.18 8.98
N VAL A 17 2.93 -10.26 8.35
CA VAL A 17 1.48 -10.43 8.14
C VAL A 17 1.22 -11.33 6.94
N ASN A 18 0.43 -12.39 7.15
CA ASN A 18 0.07 -13.32 6.09
C ASN A 18 -0.86 -12.65 5.06
N SER A 19 -0.54 -12.75 3.78
CA SER A 19 -1.30 -12.17 2.68
C SER A 19 -2.75 -12.66 2.61
N GLU A 20 -3.01 -13.89 3.06
CA GLU A 20 -4.36 -14.46 3.12
C GLU A 20 -5.26 -13.82 4.19
N GLU A 21 -4.66 -13.16 5.19
CA GLU A 21 -5.39 -12.46 6.26
C GLU A 21 -5.62 -10.98 5.92
N ILE A 22 -4.94 -10.48 4.89
CA ILE A 22 -5.04 -9.09 4.46
C ILE A 22 -6.26 -8.92 3.54
N THR A 23 -7.18 -8.07 3.97
CA THR A 23 -8.39 -7.73 3.22
C THR A 23 -8.46 -6.23 2.96
N ARG A 24 -9.42 -5.79 2.13
CA ARG A 24 -9.66 -4.36 1.91
C ARG A 24 -10.08 -3.62 3.18
N GLU A 25 -10.65 -4.31 4.15
CA GLU A 25 -11.12 -3.70 5.41
C GLU A 25 -10.02 -3.67 6.47
N THR A 26 -8.90 -4.36 6.25
CA THR A 26 -7.78 -4.42 7.19
C THR A 26 -7.23 -3.01 7.43
N PRO A 27 -7.21 -2.53 8.69
CA PRO A 27 -6.62 -1.25 9.05
C PRO A 27 -5.12 -1.24 8.76
N LEU A 28 -4.60 -0.16 8.18
CA LEU A 28 -3.16 -0.01 7.95
C LEU A 28 -2.36 -0.05 9.26
N ALA A 29 -2.97 0.37 10.36
CA ALA A 29 -2.37 0.31 11.69
C ALA A 29 -2.16 -1.14 12.20
N GLU A 30 -2.89 -2.13 11.67
CA GLU A 30 -2.73 -3.55 12.01
C GLU A 30 -1.63 -4.21 11.17
N LEU A 31 -1.19 -3.57 10.08
CA LEU A 31 -0.15 -4.09 9.19
C LEU A 31 1.27 -3.81 9.70
N ASP A 32 1.41 -3.14 10.85
CA ASP A 32 2.69 -2.78 11.50
C ASP A 32 3.71 -2.08 10.56
N LEU A 33 3.20 -1.35 9.57
CA LEU A 33 4.02 -0.65 8.59
C LEU A 33 4.70 0.56 9.22
N VAL A 34 6.03 0.61 9.17
CA VAL A 34 6.82 1.78 9.57
C VAL A 34 7.15 2.65 8.35
N SER A 35 7.64 3.87 8.59
CA SER A 35 7.95 4.84 7.53
C SER A 35 8.85 4.29 6.41
N LEU A 36 9.77 3.37 6.72
CA LEU A 36 10.66 2.75 5.73
C LEU A 36 9.92 1.78 4.80
N ASP A 37 8.88 1.12 5.28
CA ASP A 37 8.10 0.18 4.49
C ASP A 37 7.30 0.92 3.42
N TYR A 38 6.68 2.05 3.78
CA TYR A 38 6.00 2.92 2.81
C TYR A 38 6.95 3.36 1.69
N VAL A 39 8.16 3.81 2.02
CA VAL A 39 9.18 4.17 1.01
C VAL A 39 9.53 2.98 0.12
N SER A 40 9.63 1.78 0.69
CA SER A 40 9.91 0.55 -0.08
C SER A 40 8.78 0.23 -1.06
N ILE A 41 7.53 0.34 -0.62
CA ILE A 41 6.33 0.15 -1.45
C ILE A 41 6.27 1.23 -2.55
N GLU A 42 6.57 2.50 -2.26
CA GLU A 42 6.66 3.58 -3.27
C GLU A 42 7.66 3.24 -4.37
N VAL A 43 8.87 2.79 -3.98
CA VAL A 43 9.91 2.39 -4.93
C VAL A 43 9.46 1.19 -5.77
N ALA A 44 8.79 0.21 -5.16
CA ALA A 44 8.24 -0.95 -5.86
C ALA A 44 7.15 -0.56 -6.86
N LEU A 45 6.22 0.32 -6.46
CA LEU A 45 5.17 0.86 -7.33
C LEU A 45 5.75 1.67 -8.48
N LYS A 46 6.74 2.52 -8.22
CA LYS A 46 7.43 3.29 -9.26
C LYS A 46 8.14 2.38 -10.26
N LYS A 47 8.78 1.31 -9.80
CA LYS A 47 9.43 0.32 -10.68
C LYS A 47 8.41 -0.44 -11.53
N LYS A 48 7.26 -0.82 -10.96
CA LYS A 48 6.26 -1.64 -11.63
C LYS A 48 5.34 -0.85 -12.57
N TYR A 49 4.91 0.34 -12.15
CA TYR A 49 3.91 1.15 -12.85
C TYR A 49 4.49 2.45 -13.44
N GLY A 50 5.72 2.81 -13.11
CA GLY A 50 6.38 4.01 -13.64
C GLY A 50 5.94 5.34 -13.01
N VAL A 51 4.98 5.31 -12.08
CA VAL A 51 4.42 6.51 -11.45
C VAL A 51 5.00 6.69 -10.05
N PRO A 52 5.56 7.88 -9.72
CA PRO A 52 5.94 8.20 -8.36
C PRO A 52 4.68 8.47 -7.54
N ILE A 53 4.41 7.61 -6.56
CA ILE A 53 3.29 7.79 -5.63
C ILE A 53 3.88 8.33 -4.34
N ASN A 54 3.35 9.46 -3.86
CA ASN A 54 3.74 10.02 -2.58
C ASN A 54 2.78 9.49 -1.50
N MET A 55 3.33 8.71 -0.58
CA MET A 55 2.71 8.13 0.61
C MET A 55 3.09 8.88 1.88
N GLU A 56 3.77 10.02 1.77
CA GLU A 56 3.86 10.94 2.89
C GLU A 56 2.46 11.43 3.25
N ASN A 57 2.20 11.50 4.55
CA ASN A 57 0.95 12.02 5.08
C ASN A 57 -0.31 11.19 4.74
N LEU A 58 -0.21 9.88 4.51
CA LEU A 58 -1.40 9.00 4.38
C LEU A 58 -2.39 9.21 5.54
N GLY A 59 -1.88 9.36 6.77
CA GLY A 59 -2.70 9.66 7.95
C GLY A 59 -3.44 11.01 7.89
N GLN A 60 -2.95 12.00 7.14
CA GLN A 60 -3.66 13.27 6.91
C GLN A 60 -4.74 13.16 5.83
N LYS A 61 -4.65 12.14 4.96
CA LYS A 61 -5.60 11.90 3.86
C LYS A 61 -6.80 11.04 4.25
N ASN A 62 -6.96 10.73 5.55
CA ASN A 62 -7.97 9.79 6.07
C ASN A 62 -7.87 8.39 5.44
N ILE A 63 -6.67 7.98 5.03
CA ILE A 63 -6.42 6.63 4.52
C ILE A 63 -6.18 5.74 5.74
N ASN A 64 -7.18 4.95 6.11
CA ASN A 64 -7.17 4.16 7.34
C ASN A 64 -7.12 2.66 7.08
N THR A 65 -7.71 2.22 5.97
CA THR A 65 -7.76 0.80 5.58
C THR A 65 -6.89 0.54 4.35
N LEU A 66 -6.59 -0.73 4.11
CA LEU A 66 -5.94 -1.14 2.88
C LEU A 66 -6.77 -0.76 1.65
N GLY A 67 -8.10 -0.89 1.72
CA GLY A 67 -9.00 -0.49 0.63
C GLY A 67 -8.83 0.98 0.23
N ASP A 68 -8.77 1.88 1.22
CA ASP A 68 -8.53 3.31 1.00
C ASP A 68 -7.19 3.55 0.32
N PHE A 69 -6.16 2.81 0.76
CA PHE A 69 -4.82 2.92 0.21
C PHE A 69 -4.75 2.45 -1.25
N ILE A 70 -5.39 1.33 -1.57
CA ILE A 70 -5.50 0.82 -2.94
C ILE A 70 -6.24 1.82 -3.83
N ASP A 71 -7.33 2.41 -3.34
CA ASP A 71 -8.10 3.38 -4.11
C ASP A 71 -7.29 4.67 -4.34
N TYR A 72 -6.52 5.13 -3.34
CA TYR A 72 -5.59 6.24 -3.48
C TYR A 72 -4.53 5.97 -4.56
N VAL A 73 -3.88 4.81 -4.49
CA VAL A 73 -2.87 4.39 -5.47
C VAL A 73 -3.48 4.25 -6.86
N SER A 74 -4.66 3.64 -6.97
CA SER A 74 -5.38 3.48 -8.24
C SER A 74 -5.72 4.83 -8.88
N GLN A 75 -6.13 5.82 -8.09
CA GLN A 75 -6.37 7.18 -8.58
C GLN A 75 -5.09 7.84 -9.09
N ALA A 76 -3.98 7.69 -8.36
CA ALA A 76 -2.68 8.23 -8.78
C ALA A 76 -2.17 7.59 -10.09
N LEU A 77 -2.48 6.31 -10.34
CA LEU A 77 -2.12 5.60 -11.57
C LEU A 77 -2.95 6.00 -12.80
N LYS A 78 -4.14 6.57 -12.60
CA LYS A 78 -5.02 7.01 -13.70
C LYS A 78 -4.76 8.45 -14.14
N SER A 79 -3.91 9.18 -13.41
CA SER A 79 -3.63 10.60 -13.63
C SER A 79 -2.38 10.85 -14.44
#